data_AF-A0A357D7S1-F1
#
_entry.id   AF-A0A357D7S1-F1
#
_cell.length_a   1.000
_cell.length_b   1.000
_cell.length_c   1.000
_cell.angle_alpha   90.00
_cell.angle_beta   90.00
_cell.angle_gamma   90.00
#
_symmetry.space_group_name_H-M   'P 1'
#
loop_
_entity.id
_entity.type
_entity.pdbx_description
1 polymer ?
#
loop_
_entity_poly.entity_id
_entity_poly.type
_entity_poly.pdbx_seq_one_letter_code
_entity_poly.pdbx_strand_id
1 'polypeptide(L)'
;MSSYILGFSEIDQSKLMIVGGKGANLGELCQIEEIRVPDGFCLTTEAYQRIIGETPLLSKLLEQLSLLKPEDRTKISQLSGEMRLHIEGTTIPEDIKAELARHLIRLGENNAYAVRSSATAEDLPLASFAGQQDTYLNIIGTEAIEQHISKCWASLFTERAVTYRLQNGFDHCRVHMAVVVQKMVFPQASGMMFTADPVTSNRKVVAIEAAFGLGEALVSGQVNADSYKVQSGKVIEQQISTKQQASYALKDGGTEVQEVEADRQQRPVLTEEQILRLTRIGRKIEAHFGSPQDIEWC
;
A
#
# COMPACT_ATOMS: atom_id res chain seq x y z
N MET A 1 6.13 24.33 -13.56
CA MET A 1 4.91 23.56 -13.80
C MET A 1 4.98 22.38 -12.87
N SER A 2 4.06 22.26 -11.93
CA SER A 2 4.02 21.09 -11.08
C SER A 2 3.44 19.92 -11.88
N SER A 3 4.03 18.73 -11.73
CA SER A 3 3.60 17.51 -12.42
C SER A 3 2.60 16.80 -11.53
N TYR A 4 1.45 16.41 -12.06
CA TYR A 4 0.48 15.65 -11.26
C TYR A 4 0.96 14.23 -11.01
N ILE A 5 1.87 13.72 -11.84
CA ILE A 5 2.42 12.38 -11.74
C ILE A 5 3.95 12.42 -11.68
N LEU A 6 4.53 11.60 -10.82
CA LEU A 6 5.97 11.39 -10.71
C LEU A 6 6.29 9.91 -10.82
N GLY A 7 7.22 9.53 -11.71
CA GLY A 7 7.75 8.17 -11.76
C GLY A 7 8.59 7.85 -10.53
N PHE A 8 8.70 6.58 -10.11
CA PHE A 8 9.51 6.23 -8.94
C PHE A 8 10.97 6.67 -9.03
N SER A 9 11.56 6.65 -10.24
CA SER A 9 12.92 7.15 -10.48
C SER A 9 13.11 8.65 -10.26
N GLU A 10 12.01 9.41 -10.19
CA GLU A 10 12.00 10.85 -9.96
C GLU A 10 11.70 11.18 -8.49
N ILE A 11 11.51 10.18 -7.63
CA ILE A 11 11.07 10.34 -6.24
C ILE A 11 12.22 10.05 -5.27
N ASP A 12 12.31 10.88 -4.23
CA ASP A 12 13.17 10.70 -3.08
C ASP A 12 12.40 11.08 -1.79
N GLN A 13 13.03 10.87 -0.64
CA GLN A 13 12.46 11.20 0.67
C GLN A 13 12.07 12.68 0.85
N SER A 14 12.68 13.61 0.09
CA SER A 14 12.32 15.04 0.18
C SER A 14 10.92 15.33 -0.35
N LYS A 15 10.35 14.40 -1.14
CA LYS A 15 9.03 14.51 -1.76
C LYS A 15 7.91 13.85 -0.97
N LEU A 16 8.13 13.48 0.29
CA LEU A 16 7.10 12.85 1.16
C LEU A 16 5.77 13.60 1.18
N MET A 17 5.79 14.94 1.23
CA MET A 17 4.55 15.74 1.23
C MET A 17 3.82 15.74 -0.13
N ILE A 18 4.50 15.33 -1.20
CA ILE A 18 3.98 15.30 -2.58
C ILE A 18 3.48 13.89 -2.93
N VAL A 19 4.16 12.83 -2.48
CA VAL A 19 3.88 11.45 -2.89
C VAL A 19 3.44 10.52 -1.76
N GLY A 20 3.34 11.03 -0.53
CA GLY A 20 3.02 10.25 0.65
C GLY A 20 4.18 9.35 1.11
N GLY A 21 3.96 8.66 2.23
CA GLY A 21 4.99 7.81 2.85
C GLY A 21 5.39 6.62 1.98
N LYS A 22 4.43 5.78 1.58
CA LYS A 22 4.69 4.66 0.65
C LYS A 22 5.34 5.10 -0.66
N GLY A 23 4.85 6.19 -1.27
CA GLY A 23 5.42 6.70 -2.53
C GLY A 23 6.90 7.10 -2.37
N ALA A 24 7.23 7.82 -1.30
CA ALA A 24 8.60 8.22 -0.99
C ALA A 24 9.51 6.99 -0.73
N ASN A 25 9.04 6.02 0.06
CA ASN A 25 9.78 4.79 0.34
C ASN A 25 10.02 3.95 -0.91
N LEU A 26 9.04 3.87 -1.83
CA LEU A 26 9.22 3.18 -3.12
C LEU A 26 10.25 3.87 -4.01
N GLY A 27 10.22 5.21 -4.08
CA GLY A 27 11.23 5.98 -4.81
C GLY A 27 12.64 5.76 -4.25
N GLU A 28 12.78 5.72 -2.93
CA GLU A 28 14.05 5.45 -2.26
C GLU A 28 14.54 4.01 -2.53
N LEU A 29 13.65 3.01 -2.45
CA LEU A 29 13.97 1.62 -2.75
C LEU A 29 14.47 1.42 -4.20
N CYS A 30 13.94 2.19 -5.16
CA CYS A 30 14.38 2.16 -6.55
C CYS A 30 15.85 2.63 -6.74
N GLN A 31 16.42 3.36 -5.78
CA GLN A 31 17.80 3.83 -5.84
C GLN A 31 18.80 2.80 -5.28
N ILE A 32 18.33 1.77 -4.58
CA ILE A 32 19.18 0.74 -4.00
C ILE A 32 19.53 -0.29 -5.06
N GLU A 33 20.83 -0.44 -5.36
CA GLU A 33 21.30 -1.48 -6.27
C GLU A 33 20.85 -2.87 -5.84
N GLU A 34 20.58 -3.76 -6.80
CA GLU A 34 20.14 -5.16 -6.59
C GLU A 34 18.76 -5.34 -5.95
N ILE A 35 18.06 -4.27 -5.56
CA ILE A 35 16.66 -4.31 -5.14
C ILE A 35 15.78 -4.15 -6.37
N ARG A 36 14.82 -5.06 -6.54
CA ARG A 36 13.88 -5.04 -7.66
C ARG A 36 12.54 -4.51 -7.17
N VAL A 37 12.27 -3.25 -7.48
CA VAL A 37 10.96 -2.63 -7.27
C VAL A 37 10.22 -2.65 -8.61
N PRO A 38 8.98 -3.17 -8.68
CA PRO A 38 8.18 -3.09 -9.90
C PRO A 38 7.96 -1.65 -10.32
N ASP A 39 8.09 -1.37 -11.63
CA ASP A 39 7.92 0.00 -12.16
C ASP A 39 6.53 0.56 -11.81
N GLY A 40 6.48 1.87 -11.63
CA GLY A 40 5.25 2.58 -11.33
C GLY A 40 5.47 4.07 -11.21
N PHE A 41 4.42 4.75 -10.79
CA PHE A 41 4.40 6.18 -10.55
C PHE A 41 3.47 6.51 -9.39
N CYS A 42 3.61 7.72 -8.88
CA CYS A 42 2.69 8.29 -7.90
C CYS A 42 1.88 9.40 -8.56
N LEU A 43 0.55 9.30 -8.49
CA LEU A 43 -0.33 10.44 -8.61
C LEU A 43 -0.19 11.28 -7.35
N THR A 44 0.30 12.50 -7.49
CA THR A 44 0.70 13.37 -6.39
C THR A 44 -0.48 13.91 -5.59
N THR A 45 -0.19 14.44 -4.40
CA THR A 45 -1.16 15.12 -3.55
C THR A 45 -1.77 16.36 -4.19
N GLU A 46 -1.12 16.96 -5.18
CA GLU A 46 -1.68 18.10 -5.93
C GLU A 46 -2.93 17.71 -6.72
N ALA A 47 -2.96 16.49 -7.29
CA ALA A 47 -4.13 15.99 -8.00
C ALA A 47 -5.33 15.85 -7.06
N TYR A 48 -5.07 15.33 -5.85
CA TYR A 48 -6.08 15.25 -4.78
C TYR A 48 -6.56 16.64 -4.36
N GLN A 49 -5.64 17.57 -4.07
CA GLN A 49 -5.98 18.93 -3.66
C GLN A 49 -6.82 19.66 -4.70
N ARG A 50 -6.50 19.47 -5.98
CA ARG A 50 -7.26 20.06 -7.08
C ARG A 50 -8.71 19.57 -7.10
N ILE A 51 -8.92 18.26 -6.99
CA ILE A 51 -10.27 17.67 -7.03
C ILE A 51 -11.11 18.11 -5.82
N ILE A 52 -10.51 18.12 -4.63
CA ILE A 52 -11.19 18.61 -3.43
C ILE A 52 -11.48 20.12 -3.55
N GLY A 53 -10.51 20.92 -3.99
CA GLY A 53 -10.63 22.37 -4.10
C GLY A 53 -11.61 22.85 -5.18
N GLU A 54 -11.72 22.13 -6.30
CA GLU A 54 -12.67 22.41 -7.38
C GLU A 54 -14.10 21.95 -7.04
N THR A 55 -14.30 21.24 -5.93
CA THR A 55 -15.61 20.73 -5.50
C THR A 55 -16.06 21.41 -4.19
N PRO A 56 -16.78 22.55 -4.25
CA PRO A 56 -17.17 23.32 -3.06
C PRO A 56 -17.90 22.52 -1.97
N LEU A 57 -18.65 21.49 -2.39
CA LEU A 57 -19.34 20.58 -1.47
C LEU A 57 -18.36 19.76 -0.62
N LEU A 58 -17.28 19.24 -1.21
CA LEU A 58 -16.28 18.46 -0.50
C LEU A 58 -15.53 19.33 0.53
N SER A 59 -15.17 20.55 0.15
CA SER A 59 -14.57 21.53 1.06
C SER A 59 -15.48 21.82 2.26
N LYS A 60 -16.78 22.01 2.03
CA LYS A 60 -17.76 22.22 3.11
C LYS A 60 -17.90 21.00 4.03
N LEU A 61 -17.95 19.80 3.47
CA LEU A 61 -18.03 18.56 4.25
C LEU A 61 -16.77 18.34 5.11
N LEU A 62 -15.59 18.68 4.58
CA LEU A 62 -14.31 18.66 5.32
C LEU A 62 -14.32 19.60 6.53
N GLU A 63 -14.80 20.83 6.33
CA GLU A 63 -14.95 21.79 7.43
C GLU A 63 -15.90 21.26 8.50
N GLN A 64 -17.03 20.66 8.09
CA GLN A 64 -17.99 20.07 9.02
C GLN A 64 -17.41 18.89 9.80
N LEU A 65 -16.65 18.00 9.14
CA LEU A 65 -15.95 16.90 9.81
C LEU A 65 -14.95 17.41 10.84
N SER A 66 -14.25 18.51 10.55
CA SER A 66 -13.22 19.08 11.43
C SER A 66 -13.78 19.67 12.73
N LEU A 67 -15.10 19.90 12.79
CA LEU A 67 -15.80 20.38 13.98
C LEU A 67 -16.34 19.24 14.86
N LEU A 68 -16.29 17.99 14.39
CA LEU A 68 -16.78 16.84 15.13
C LEU A 68 -15.81 16.38 16.21
N LYS A 69 -16.35 15.66 17.20
CA LYS A 69 -15.57 14.96 18.21
C LYS A 69 -15.59 13.44 17.96
N PRO A 70 -14.61 12.67 18.47
CA PRO A 70 -14.59 11.22 18.33
C PRO A 70 -15.87 10.50 18.79
N GLU A 71 -16.63 11.11 19.69
CA GLU A 71 -17.88 10.56 20.24
C GLU A 71 -19.08 10.75 19.31
N ASP A 72 -19.01 11.64 18.30
CA ASP A 72 -20.09 11.96 17.36
C ASP A 72 -20.28 10.85 16.29
N ARG A 73 -20.27 9.58 16.67
CA ARG A 73 -20.23 8.40 15.77
C ARG A 73 -21.26 8.44 14.64
N THR A 74 -22.51 8.80 14.93
CA THR A 74 -23.58 8.87 13.92
C THR A 74 -23.30 9.95 12.87
N LYS A 75 -22.81 11.12 13.29
CA LYS A 75 -22.47 12.21 12.36
C LYS A 75 -21.21 11.88 11.57
N ILE A 76 -20.23 11.27 12.21
CA ILE A 76 -19.02 10.77 11.54
C ILE A 76 -19.43 9.81 10.43
N SER A 77 -20.26 8.80 10.73
CA SER A 77 -20.77 7.84 9.75
C SER A 77 -21.47 8.52 8.58
N GLN A 78 -22.40 9.44 8.86
CA GLN A 78 -23.14 10.16 7.83
C GLN A 78 -22.22 11.00 6.94
N LEU A 79 -21.42 11.90 7.51
CA LEU A 79 -20.55 12.80 6.73
C LEU A 79 -19.46 12.03 5.98
N SER A 80 -18.91 10.98 6.60
CA SER A 80 -17.95 10.06 5.96
C SER A 80 -18.58 9.41 4.73
N GLY A 81 -19.80 8.88 4.85
CA GLY A 81 -20.53 8.28 3.74
C GLY A 81 -20.82 9.27 2.62
N GLU A 82 -21.31 10.45 2.95
CA GLU A 82 -21.56 11.53 1.98
C GLU A 82 -20.29 11.94 1.23
N MET A 83 -19.18 12.16 1.95
CA MET A 83 -17.89 12.49 1.33
C MET A 83 -17.40 11.41 0.39
N ARG A 84 -17.45 10.15 0.81
CA ARG A 84 -17.02 9.02 -0.02
C ARG A 84 -17.82 8.93 -1.31
N LEU A 85 -19.15 9.03 -1.23
CA LEU A 85 -20.02 9.02 -2.41
C LEU A 85 -19.69 10.16 -3.38
N HIS A 86 -19.43 11.36 -2.86
CA HIS A 86 -19.07 12.50 -3.70
C HIS A 86 -17.68 12.35 -4.33
N ILE A 87 -16.68 11.86 -3.60
CA ILE A 87 -15.33 11.61 -4.14
C ILE A 87 -15.38 10.54 -5.23
N GLU A 88 -16.05 9.41 -4.96
CA GLU A 88 -16.19 8.31 -5.93
C GLU A 88 -16.98 8.74 -7.18
N GLY A 89 -17.92 9.68 -7.04
CA GLY A 89 -18.68 10.25 -8.15
C GLY A 89 -18.01 11.42 -8.88
N THR A 90 -16.89 11.94 -8.37
CA THR A 90 -16.19 13.07 -8.99
C THR A 90 -15.33 12.60 -10.16
N THR A 91 -15.46 13.26 -11.31
CA THR A 91 -14.65 12.94 -12.49
C THR A 91 -13.27 13.58 -12.36
N ILE A 92 -12.22 12.79 -12.58
CA ILE A 92 -10.85 13.30 -12.61
C ILE A 92 -10.69 14.30 -13.79
N PRO A 93 -10.10 15.50 -13.58
CA PRO A 93 -9.85 16.47 -14.65
C PRO A 93 -9.08 15.91 -15.85
N GLU A 94 -9.42 16.37 -17.06
CA GLU A 94 -8.91 15.81 -18.32
C GLU A 94 -7.38 15.92 -18.48
N ASP A 95 -6.78 16.97 -17.93
CA ASP A 95 -5.32 17.15 -17.95
C ASP A 95 -4.60 16.13 -17.05
N ILE A 96 -5.16 15.80 -15.88
CA ILE A 96 -4.67 14.72 -15.02
C ILE A 96 -4.85 13.37 -15.73
N LYS A 97 -6.01 13.13 -16.36
CA LYS A 97 -6.25 11.90 -17.16
C LYS A 97 -5.25 11.76 -18.30
N ALA A 98 -4.97 12.84 -19.02
CA ALA A 98 -4.01 12.84 -20.11
C ALA A 98 -2.57 12.56 -19.63
N GLU A 99 -2.19 13.06 -18.45
CA GLU A 99 -0.89 12.73 -17.84
C GLU A 99 -0.82 11.26 -17.39
N LEU A 100 -1.91 10.75 -16.80
CA LEU A 100 -2.08 9.36 -16.39
C LEU A 100 -1.96 8.40 -17.57
N ALA A 101 -2.71 8.65 -18.64
CA ALA A 101 -2.68 7.86 -19.86
C ALA A 101 -1.26 7.81 -20.47
N ARG A 102 -0.54 8.95 -20.50
CA ARG A 102 0.86 8.98 -20.98
C ARG A 102 1.79 8.09 -20.16
N HIS A 103 1.60 8.01 -18.85
CA HIS A 103 2.41 7.13 -18.00
C HIS A 103 2.03 5.66 -18.17
N LEU A 104 0.74 5.35 -18.24
CA LEU A 104 0.24 4.00 -18.47
C LEU A 104 0.67 3.45 -19.84
N ILE A 105 0.65 4.25 -20.91
CA ILE A 105 1.15 3.84 -22.23
C ILE A 105 2.63 3.47 -22.16
N ARG A 106 3.46 4.27 -21.46
CA ARG A 106 4.89 3.97 -21.28
C ARG A 106 5.14 2.69 -20.48
N LEU A 107 4.28 2.39 -19.50
CA LEU A 107 4.37 1.18 -18.69
C LEU A 107 3.65 -0.02 -19.31
N GLY A 108 2.85 0.18 -20.35
CA GLY A 108 2.01 -0.81 -21.02
C GLY A 108 0.57 -0.77 -20.52
N GLU A 109 -0.32 -0.18 -21.30
CA GLU A 109 -1.74 0.06 -20.93
C GLU A 109 -2.54 -1.24 -20.69
N ASN A 110 -2.12 -2.34 -21.31
CA ASN A 110 -2.78 -3.65 -21.20
C ASN A 110 -2.24 -4.50 -20.04
N ASN A 111 -1.26 -3.98 -19.28
CA ASN A 111 -0.78 -4.66 -18.08
C ASN A 111 -1.77 -4.47 -16.92
N ALA A 112 -1.67 -5.35 -15.93
CA ALA A 112 -2.34 -5.17 -14.66
C ALA A 112 -1.51 -4.28 -13.72
N TYR A 113 -2.20 -3.51 -12.88
CA TYR A 113 -1.61 -2.58 -11.93
C TYR A 113 -2.19 -2.79 -10.52
N ALA A 114 -1.36 -2.54 -9.51
CA ALA A 114 -1.77 -2.32 -8.14
C ALA A 114 -1.96 -0.83 -7.90
N VAL A 115 -3.15 -0.44 -7.41
CA VAL A 115 -3.50 0.94 -7.05
C VAL A 115 -3.51 1.03 -5.54
N ARG A 116 -2.54 1.74 -4.96
CA ARG A 116 -2.27 1.78 -3.52
C ARG A 116 -2.35 3.21 -3.01
N SER A 117 -3.12 3.41 -1.96
CA SER A 117 -3.15 4.67 -1.22
C SER A 117 -1.77 4.98 -0.59
N SER A 118 -1.36 6.25 -0.66
CA SER A 118 -0.18 6.75 0.05
C SER A 118 -0.46 8.13 0.65
N ALA A 119 -0.82 8.17 1.93
CA ALA A 119 -1.09 9.44 2.61
C ALA A 119 0.17 10.11 3.15
N THR A 120 0.16 11.44 3.24
CA THR A 120 1.28 12.24 3.77
C THR A 120 1.50 12.06 5.27
N ALA A 121 0.51 11.52 5.98
CA ALA A 121 0.54 11.32 7.42
C ALA A 121 0.95 9.88 7.83
N GLU A 122 1.18 8.97 6.88
CA GLU A 122 1.50 7.56 7.15
C GLU A 122 2.79 7.36 7.95
N ASP A 123 3.76 8.26 7.80
CA ASP A 123 5.10 8.14 8.39
C ASP A 123 5.36 9.18 9.50
N LEU A 124 4.31 9.81 10.05
CA LEU A 124 4.50 10.64 11.24
C LEU A 124 4.94 9.73 12.40
N PRO A 125 5.98 10.09 13.19
CA PRO A 125 6.58 9.22 14.21
C PRO A 125 5.63 8.66 15.29
N LEU A 126 4.41 9.21 15.38
CA LEU A 126 3.37 8.85 16.33
C LEU A 126 2.10 8.29 15.67
N ALA A 127 2.05 8.19 14.33
CA ALA A 127 0.85 7.75 13.63
C ALA A 127 1.17 6.63 12.63
N SER A 128 0.87 5.40 13.03
CA SER A 128 0.80 4.29 12.08
C SER A 128 -0.61 4.24 11.50
N PHE A 129 -0.74 4.73 10.26
CA PHE A 129 -1.94 4.50 9.44
C PHE A 129 -1.93 3.11 8.77
N ALA A 130 -0.98 2.25 9.14
CA ALA A 130 -0.85 0.90 8.60
C ALA A 130 -2.18 0.12 8.73
N GLY A 131 -2.60 -0.49 7.63
CA GLY A 131 -3.84 -1.27 7.56
C GLY A 131 -5.15 -0.48 7.67
N GLN A 132 -5.12 0.86 7.50
CA GLN A 132 -6.34 1.68 7.47
C GLN A 132 -6.77 2.13 6.06
N GLN A 133 -5.92 1.95 5.06
CA GLN A 133 -6.14 2.51 3.72
C GLN A 133 -6.18 1.40 2.67
N ASP A 134 -7.01 1.62 1.65
CA ASP A 134 -7.31 0.59 0.67
C ASP A 134 -6.15 0.38 -0.30
N THR A 135 -5.94 -0.88 -0.65
CA THR A 135 -5.09 -1.32 -1.76
C THR A 135 -5.94 -2.17 -2.68
N TYR A 136 -5.83 -1.93 -3.98
CA TYR A 136 -6.57 -2.63 -5.01
C TYR A 136 -5.59 -3.32 -5.95
N LEU A 137 -5.65 -4.64 -6.04
CA LEU A 137 -4.75 -5.45 -6.84
C LEU A 137 -5.36 -5.86 -8.19
N ASN A 138 -4.48 -6.09 -9.16
CA ASN A 138 -4.82 -6.62 -10.48
C ASN A 138 -5.87 -5.78 -11.24
N ILE A 139 -5.69 -4.46 -11.26
CA ILE A 139 -6.56 -3.53 -11.99
C ILE A 139 -6.07 -3.38 -13.42
N ILE A 140 -6.96 -3.58 -14.39
CA ILE A 140 -6.64 -3.56 -15.82
C ILE A 140 -7.50 -2.48 -16.50
N GLY A 141 -6.85 -1.68 -17.35
CA GLY A 141 -7.51 -0.62 -18.13
C GLY A 141 -7.56 0.73 -17.42
N THR A 142 -7.41 1.80 -18.21
CA THR A 142 -7.29 3.18 -17.72
C THR A 142 -8.51 3.62 -16.91
N GLU A 143 -9.72 3.35 -17.40
CA GLU A 143 -10.96 3.73 -16.70
C GLU A 143 -11.09 3.05 -15.33
N ALA A 144 -10.70 1.77 -15.24
CA ALA A 144 -10.71 1.05 -13.98
C ALA A 144 -9.67 1.63 -13.01
N ILE A 145 -8.48 2.00 -13.50
CA ILE A 145 -7.44 2.65 -12.68
C ILE A 145 -7.95 4.00 -12.14
N GLU A 146 -8.58 4.83 -12.98
CA GLU A 146 -9.19 6.10 -12.56
C GLU A 146 -10.24 5.89 -11.46
N GLN A 147 -11.12 4.90 -11.61
CA GLN A 147 -12.11 4.56 -10.58
C GLN A 147 -11.46 4.15 -9.26
N HIS A 148 -10.39 3.33 -9.31
CA HIS A 148 -9.69 2.89 -8.10
C HIS A 148 -8.86 3.99 -7.46
N ILE A 149 -8.36 4.96 -8.24
CA ILE A 149 -7.76 6.19 -7.70
C ILE A 149 -8.80 6.97 -6.87
N SER A 150 -10.02 7.16 -7.39
CA SER A 150 -11.08 7.81 -6.64
C SER A 150 -11.47 7.04 -5.37
N LYS A 151 -11.53 5.70 -5.44
CA LYS A 151 -11.73 4.86 -4.25
C LYS A 151 -10.60 5.01 -3.23
N CYS A 152 -9.34 5.08 -3.66
CA CYS A 152 -8.23 5.36 -2.75
C CYS A 152 -8.43 6.69 -2.03
N TRP A 153 -8.75 7.78 -2.73
CA TRP A 153 -9.05 9.06 -2.08
C TRP A 153 -10.25 8.97 -1.12
N ALA A 154 -11.30 8.24 -1.50
CA ALA A 154 -12.45 8.00 -0.63
C ALA A 154 -12.07 7.20 0.62
N SER A 155 -11.05 6.35 0.56
CA SER A 155 -10.59 5.56 1.72
C SER A 155 -10.06 6.44 2.88
N LEU A 156 -9.62 7.67 2.60
CA LEU A 156 -9.32 8.65 3.64
C LEU A 156 -10.53 8.92 4.54
N PHE A 157 -11.74 8.84 3.99
CA PHE A 157 -12.98 9.22 4.66
C PHE A 157 -13.79 8.00 5.11
N THR A 158 -13.14 6.86 5.34
CA THR A 158 -13.79 5.77 6.09
C THR A 158 -14.01 6.20 7.53
N GLU A 159 -15.06 5.65 8.17
CA GLU A 159 -15.37 5.95 9.57
C GLU A 159 -14.18 5.67 10.49
N ARG A 160 -13.45 4.58 10.22
CA ARG A 160 -12.24 4.19 10.96
C ARG A 160 -11.14 5.24 10.81
N ALA A 161 -10.84 5.67 9.57
CA ALA A 161 -9.78 6.64 9.31
C ALA A 161 -10.12 8.04 9.88
N VAL A 162 -11.38 8.48 9.75
CA VAL A 162 -11.86 9.75 10.34
C VAL A 162 -11.78 9.70 11.87
N THR A 163 -12.30 8.65 12.49
CA THR A 163 -12.27 8.48 13.95
C THR A 163 -10.84 8.45 14.47
N TYR A 164 -9.94 7.72 13.81
CA TYR A 164 -8.53 7.66 14.18
C TYR A 164 -7.88 9.04 14.15
N ARG A 165 -8.13 9.83 13.10
CA ARG A 165 -7.60 11.20 13.01
C ARG A 165 -8.14 12.11 14.10
N LEU A 166 -9.45 12.06 14.38
CA LEU A 166 -10.05 12.83 15.47
C LEU A 166 -9.44 12.47 16.83
N GLN A 167 -9.23 11.17 17.10
CA GLN A 167 -8.62 10.70 18.36
C GLN A 167 -7.18 11.15 18.55
N ASN A 168 -6.42 11.26 17.46
CA ASN A 168 -5.03 11.68 17.47
C ASN A 168 -4.84 13.19 17.22
N GLY A 169 -5.93 13.96 17.11
CA GLY A 169 -5.87 15.40 16.88
C GLY A 169 -5.33 15.80 15.50
N PHE A 170 -5.44 14.92 14.49
CA PHE A 170 -5.08 15.23 13.12
C PHE A 170 -6.18 16.01 12.41
N ASP A 171 -5.80 17.18 11.90
CA ASP A 171 -6.67 18.01 11.06
C ASP A 171 -6.95 17.33 9.72
N HIS A 172 -8.23 17.12 9.41
CA HIS A 172 -8.68 16.52 8.16
C HIS A 172 -8.27 17.33 6.93
N CYS A 173 -8.19 18.66 7.05
CA CYS A 173 -7.81 19.56 5.96
C CYS A 173 -6.32 19.50 5.61
N ARG A 174 -5.49 18.89 6.47
CA ARG A 174 -4.03 18.83 6.29
C ARG A 174 -3.53 17.46 5.86
N VAL A 175 -4.41 16.46 5.81
CA VAL A 175 -4.08 15.13 5.33
C VAL A 175 -4.39 15.05 3.84
N HIS A 176 -3.33 14.90 3.05
CA HIS A 176 -3.45 14.68 1.62
C HIS A 176 -3.10 13.24 1.29
N MET A 177 -3.59 12.75 0.15
CA MET A 177 -3.31 11.41 -0.32
C MET A 177 -2.80 11.45 -1.75
N ALA A 178 -1.58 10.94 -1.92
CA ALA A 178 -1.10 10.47 -3.19
C ALA A 178 -1.63 9.05 -3.45
N VAL A 179 -1.59 8.63 -4.71
CA VAL A 179 -1.95 7.27 -5.11
C VAL A 179 -0.82 6.67 -5.91
N VAL A 180 -0.27 5.56 -5.41
CA VAL A 180 0.75 4.78 -6.09
C VAL A 180 0.05 3.87 -7.10
N VAL A 181 0.50 3.93 -8.36
CA VAL A 181 0.10 3.01 -9.41
C VAL A 181 1.33 2.24 -9.84
N GLN A 182 1.38 0.95 -9.51
CA GLN A 182 2.54 0.08 -9.68
C GLN A 182 2.18 -1.11 -10.55
N LYS A 183 3.09 -1.54 -11.44
CA LYS A 183 2.90 -2.76 -12.23
C LYS A 183 2.67 -3.95 -11.31
N MET A 184 1.66 -4.76 -11.64
CA MET A 184 1.34 -5.97 -10.88
C MET A 184 2.44 -7.02 -11.07
N VAL A 185 2.82 -7.68 -9.98
CA VAL A 185 3.62 -8.90 -10.01
C VAL A 185 2.68 -10.09 -9.81
N PHE A 186 2.95 -11.20 -10.51
CA PHE A 186 2.21 -12.45 -10.37
C PHE A 186 3.10 -13.49 -9.66
N PRO A 187 3.25 -13.38 -8.32
CA PRO A 187 4.18 -14.21 -7.57
C PRO A 187 3.69 -15.63 -7.32
N GLN A 188 4.64 -16.54 -7.12
CA GLN A 188 4.38 -17.87 -6.58
C GLN A 188 4.23 -17.84 -5.06
N ALA A 189 4.97 -16.94 -4.40
CA ALA A 189 4.99 -16.74 -2.98
C ALA A 189 5.15 -15.24 -2.69
N SER A 190 4.49 -14.75 -1.66
CA SER A 190 4.64 -13.39 -1.18
C SER A 190 4.55 -13.37 0.34
N GLY A 191 4.95 -12.24 0.93
CA GLY A 191 5.05 -12.20 2.37
C GLY A 191 5.46 -10.86 2.95
N MET A 192 5.65 -10.89 4.27
CA MET A 192 6.20 -9.80 5.05
C MET A 192 7.54 -10.21 5.64
N MET A 193 8.42 -9.24 5.85
CA MET A 193 9.72 -9.44 6.49
C MET A 193 10.00 -8.28 7.43
N PHE A 194 10.28 -8.61 8.69
CA PHE A 194 10.73 -7.68 9.70
C PHE A 194 12.22 -7.88 9.95
N THR A 195 13.03 -6.83 9.84
CA THR A 195 14.49 -6.94 10.06
C THR A 195 14.88 -6.99 11.54
N ALA A 196 13.90 -6.79 12.42
CA ALA A 196 13.96 -7.07 13.85
C ALA A 196 12.77 -7.96 14.24
N ASP A 197 12.96 -8.85 15.21
CA ASP A 197 11.87 -9.71 15.71
C ASP A 197 10.74 -8.83 16.31
N PRO A 198 9.50 -8.89 15.77
CA PRO A 198 8.41 -8.03 16.21
C PRO A 198 7.91 -8.36 17.63
N VAL A 199 8.18 -9.57 18.14
CA VAL A 199 7.76 -9.99 19.48
C VAL A 199 8.79 -9.59 20.53
N THR A 200 10.08 -9.84 20.25
CA THR A 200 11.16 -9.62 21.22
C THR A 200 11.91 -8.31 21.03
N SER A 201 11.64 -7.58 19.94
CA SER A 201 12.41 -6.42 19.47
C SER A 201 13.90 -6.72 19.22
N ASN A 202 14.26 -8.00 19.05
CA ASN A 202 15.64 -8.39 18.82
C ASN A 202 16.09 -8.04 17.40
N ARG A 203 16.89 -6.97 17.28
CA ARG A 203 17.42 -6.47 16.01
C ARG A 203 18.35 -7.43 15.28
N LYS A 204 18.84 -8.49 15.93
CA LYS A 204 19.71 -9.51 15.31
C LYS A 204 18.92 -10.63 14.63
N VAL A 205 17.61 -10.69 14.83
CA VAL A 205 16.74 -11.73 14.28
C VAL A 205 15.87 -11.09 13.20
N VAL A 206 15.87 -11.69 12.01
CA VAL A 206 14.91 -11.36 10.94
C VAL A 206 13.75 -12.34 11.04
N ALA A 207 12.52 -11.83 11.06
CA ALA A 207 11.31 -12.63 10.99
C ALA A 207 10.71 -12.51 9.58
N ILE A 208 10.36 -13.63 8.96
CA ILE A 208 9.75 -13.69 7.64
C ILE A 208 8.45 -14.47 7.74
N GLU A 209 7.38 -13.90 7.22
CA GLU A 209 6.11 -14.59 7.00
C GLU A 209 5.90 -14.79 5.51
N ALA A 210 5.51 -15.99 5.09
CA ALA A 210 5.36 -16.33 3.68
C ALA A 210 4.07 -17.11 3.42
N ALA A 211 3.33 -16.71 2.39
CA ALA A 211 2.15 -17.38 1.89
C ALA A 211 2.26 -17.64 0.38
N PHE A 212 1.44 -18.54 -0.15
CA PHE A 212 1.34 -18.76 -1.59
C PHE A 212 0.51 -17.66 -2.25
N GLY A 213 0.85 -17.31 -3.49
CA GLY A 213 0.11 -16.32 -4.28
C GLY A 213 0.34 -14.88 -3.80
N LEU A 214 -0.72 -14.05 -3.84
CA LEU A 214 -0.70 -12.61 -3.57
C LEU A 214 -0.68 -12.28 -2.08
N GLY A 215 0.02 -11.20 -1.73
CA GLY A 215 0.30 -10.82 -0.33
C GLY A 215 -0.86 -10.13 0.39
N GLU A 216 -1.85 -9.59 -0.33
CA GLU A 216 -3.00 -8.91 0.28
C GLU A 216 -3.79 -9.82 1.23
N ALA A 217 -3.94 -11.09 0.88
CA ALA A 217 -4.64 -12.06 1.72
C ALA A 217 -3.89 -12.34 3.03
N LEU A 218 -2.56 -12.23 3.01
CA LEU A 218 -1.73 -12.36 4.21
C LEU A 218 -1.92 -11.15 5.13
N VAL A 219 -1.80 -9.93 4.57
CA VAL A 219 -1.92 -8.68 5.34
C VAL A 219 -3.33 -8.53 5.95
N SER A 220 -4.36 -9.01 5.26
CA SER A 220 -5.75 -9.02 5.76
C SER A 220 -6.06 -10.17 6.73
N GLY A 221 -5.11 -11.08 6.98
CA GLY A 221 -5.30 -12.23 7.88
C GLY A 221 -6.27 -13.29 7.35
N GLN A 222 -6.51 -13.33 6.03
CA GLN A 222 -7.41 -14.29 5.39
C GLN A 222 -6.74 -15.65 5.14
N VAL A 223 -5.40 -15.68 5.04
CA VAL A 223 -4.64 -16.91 4.79
C VAL A 223 -3.59 -17.16 5.86
N ASN A 224 -3.32 -18.43 6.12
CA ASN A 224 -2.21 -18.83 6.98
C ASN A 224 -0.87 -18.66 6.26
N ALA A 225 0.18 -18.41 7.04
CA ALA A 225 1.53 -18.22 6.54
C ALA A 225 2.51 -19.16 7.24
N ASP A 226 3.59 -19.50 6.55
CA ASP A 226 4.78 -20.03 7.20
C ASP A 226 5.52 -18.91 7.91
N SER A 227 6.10 -19.21 9.06
CA SER A 227 6.94 -18.26 9.81
C SER A 227 8.36 -18.80 9.89
N TYR A 228 9.32 -17.96 9.55
CA TYR A 228 10.75 -18.27 9.60
C TYR A 228 11.47 -17.21 10.43
N LYS A 229 12.40 -17.63 11.30
CA LYS A 229 13.32 -16.72 11.97
C LYS A 229 14.75 -17.03 11.58
N VAL A 230 15.49 -15.98 11.24
CA VAL A 230 16.87 -16.07 10.77
C VAL A 230 17.77 -15.23 11.68
N GLN A 231 18.86 -15.84 12.15
CA GLN A 231 19.87 -15.17 12.94
C GLN A 231 21.25 -15.58 12.45
N SER A 232 22.15 -14.61 12.26
CA SER A 232 23.55 -14.85 11.86
C SER A 232 23.69 -15.74 10.61
N GLY A 233 22.80 -15.56 9.62
CA GLY A 233 22.83 -16.31 8.36
C GLY A 233 22.36 -17.75 8.45
N LYS A 234 21.64 -18.13 9.52
CA LYS A 234 21.04 -19.46 9.69
C LYS A 234 19.57 -19.34 10.07
N VAL A 235 18.76 -20.26 9.56
CA VAL A 235 17.37 -20.42 10.02
C VAL A 235 17.42 -21.06 11.41
N ILE A 236 16.92 -20.34 12.41
CA ILE A 236 16.89 -20.80 13.81
C ILE A 236 15.53 -21.35 14.21
N GLU A 237 14.47 -20.94 13.51
CA GLU A 237 13.10 -21.36 13.76
C GLU A 237 12.35 -21.41 12.43
N GLN A 238 11.54 -22.46 12.25
CA GLN A 238 10.69 -22.65 11.09
C GLN A 238 9.38 -23.29 11.54
N GLN A 239 8.29 -22.56 11.33
CA GLN A 239 6.93 -23.03 11.59
C GLN A 239 6.18 -23.08 10.26
N ILE A 240 5.81 -24.30 9.86
CA ILE A 240 5.04 -24.54 8.64
C ILE A 240 3.57 -24.64 9.01
N SER A 241 2.77 -23.76 8.42
CA SER A 241 1.33 -23.73 8.64
C SER A 241 0.59 -24.46 7.53
N THR A 242 -0.58 -25.00 7.86
CA THR A 242 -1.52 -25.55 6.87
C THR A 242 -2.13 -24.39 6.07
N LYS A 243 -1.67 -24.23 4.83
CA LYS A 243 -2.12 -23.17 3.92
C LYS A 243 -3.29 -23.68 3.09
N GLN A 244 -4.51 -23.62 3.62
CA GLN A 244 -5.71 -24.14 2.95
C GLN A 244 -6.14 -23.28 1.76
N GLN A 245 -5.88 -21.98 1.82
CA GLN A 245 -6.31 -21.00 0.82
C GLN A 245 -5.13 -20.10 0.42
N ALA A 246 -5.20 -19.58 -0.80
CA ALA A 246 -4.26 -18.61 -1.35
C ALA A 246 -4.98 -17.66 -2.30
N SER A 247 -4.54 -16.41 -2.38
CA SER A 247 -5.10 -15.41 -3.29
C SER A 247 -4.34 -15.38 -4.62
N TYR A 248 -5.07 -15.39 -5.72
CA TYR A 248 -4.51 -15.35 -7.08
C TYR A 248 -5.18 -14.25 -7.90
N ALA A 249 -4.42 -13.72 -8.86
CA ALA A 249 -4.93 -12.75 -9.82
C ALA A 249 -5.77 -13.44 -10.90
N LEU A 250 -6.92 -12.87 -11.23
CA LEU A 250 -7.76 -13.32 -12.34
C LEU A 250 -7.27 -12.76 -13.68
N LYS A 251 -7.58 -13.45 -14.78
CA LYS A 251 -7.14 -13.03 -16.13
C LYS A 251 -7.73 -11.69 -16.57
N ASP A 252 -8.98 -11.44 -16.21
CA ASP A 252 -9.74 -10.27 -16.65
C ASP A 252 -9.76 -9.13 -15.59
N GLY A 253 -8.89 -9.22 -14.59
CA GLY A 253 -8.77 -8.25 -13.50
C GLY A 253 -9.40 -8.72 -12.18
N GLY A 254 -8.93 -8.16 -11.07
CA GLY A 254 -9.33 -8.54 -9.71
C GLY A 254 -8.62 -9.78 -9.17
N THR A 255 -8.97 -10.17 -7.95
CA THR A 255 -8.32 -11.27 -7.22
C THR A 255 -9.35 -12.24 -6.67
N GLU A 256 -8.98 -13.51 -6.55
CA GLU A 256 -9.81 -14.55 -5.98
C GLU A 256 -9.03 -15.40 -4.99
N VAL A 257 -9.66 -15.71 -3.86
CA VAL A 257 -9.13 -16.67 -2.89
C VAL A 257 -9.57 -18.08 -3.31
N GLN A 258 -8.59 -18.94 -3.58
CA GLN A 258 -8.81 -20.31 -4.03
C GLN A 258 -8.23 -21.31 -3.04
N GLU A 259 -8.81 -22.50 -2.97
CA GLU A 259 -8.25 -23.61 -2.19
C GLU A 259 -6.92 -24.06 -2.79
N VAL A 260 -5.94 -24.28 -1.91
CA VAL A 260 -4.64 -24.82 -2.28
C VAL A 260 -4.75 -26.35 -2.35
N GLU A 261 -4.15 -26.94 -3.38
CA GLU A 261 -4.08 -28.40 -3.55
C GLU A 261 -3.53 -29.09 -2.29
N ALA A 262 -4.17 -30.19 -1.88
CA ALA A 262 -3.90 -30.85 -0.60
C ALA A 262 -2.43 -31.22 -0.38
N ASP A 263 -1.71 -31.56 -1.45
CA ASP A 263 -0.29 -31.93 -1.42
C ASP A 263 0.65 -30.71 -1.24
N ARG A 264 0.16 -29.49 -1.49
CA ARG A 264 0.88 -28.22 -1.33
C ARG A 264 0.60 -27.55 0.01
N GLN A 265 -0.52 -27.82 0.66
CA GLN A 265 -0.94 -27.13 1.90
C GLN A 265 0.10 -27.21 3.03
N GLN A 266 0.82 -28.32 3.12
CA GLN A 266 1.85 -28.59 4.14
C GLN A 266 3.29 -28.37 3.64
N ARG A 267 3.48 -27.95 2.38
CA ARG A 267 4.82 -27.68 1.86
C ARG A 267 5.32 -26.33 2.40
N PRO A 268 6.63 -26.21 2.68
CA PRO A 268 7.21 -24.91 2.96
C PRO A 268 7.06 -24.01 1.73
N VAL A 269 6.62 -22.77 1.95
CA VAL A 269 6.48 -21.77 0.87
C VAL A 269 7.83 -21.41 0.27
N LEU A 270 8.86 -21.30 1.12
CA LEU A 270 10.21 -20.94 0.71
C LEU A 270 11.20 -22.08 1.02
N THR A 271 12.22 -22.20 0.17
CA THR A 271 13.40 -23.00 0.47
C THR A 271 14.33 -22.25 1.42
N GLU A 272 15.20 -22.98 2.13
CA GLU A 272 16.19 -22.36 3.02
C GLU A 272 17.11 -21.37 2.27
N GLU A 273 17.50 -21.68 1.04
CA GLU A 273 18.29 -20.78 0.20
C GLU A 273 17.53 -19.46 -0.10
N GLN A 274 16.24 -19.55 -0.40
CA GLN A 274 15.39 -18.38 -0.63
C GLN A 274 15.24 -17.55 0.64
N ILE A 275 15.04 -18.18 1.80
CA ILE A 275 14.94 -17.51 3.11
C ILE A 275 16.23 -16.72 3.40
N LEU A 276 17.40 -17.34 3.21
CA LEU A 276 18.69 -16.68 3.43
C LEU A 276 18.98 -15.59 2.40
N ARG A 277 18.52 -15.75 1.15
CA ARG A 277 18.60 -14.70 0.13
C ARG A 277 17.73 -13.49 0.49
N LEU A 278 16.48 -13.74 0.88
CA LEU A 278 15.54 -12.69 1.27
C LEU A 278 16.04 -11.93 2.51
N THR A 279 16.59 -12.66 3.49
CA THR A 279 17.22 -12.05 4.68
C THR A 279 18.36 -11.09 4.31
N ARG A 280 19.22 -11.47 3.35
CA ARG A 280 20.31 -10.60 2.87
C ARG A 280 19.76 -9.32 2.23
N ILE A 281 18.70 -9.43 1.44
CA ILE A 281 17.99 -8.30 0.83
C ILE A 281 17.43 -7.37 1.93
N GLY A 282 16.72 -7.93 2.92
CA GLY A 282 16.15 -7.15 4.03
C GLY A 282 17.21 -6.39 4.83
N ARG A 283 18.34 -7.04 5.13
CA ARG A 283 19.47 -6.38 5.81
C ARG A 283 20.13 -5.28 4.97
N LYS A 284 20.15 -5.41 3.64
CA LYS A 284 20.63 -4.35 2.75
C LYS A 284 19.71 -3.13 2.79
N ILE A 285 18.39 -3.36 2.77
CA ILE A 285 17.39 -2.31 2.89
C ILE A 285 17.49 -1.62 4.26
N GLU A 286 17.54 -2.37 5.36
CA GLU A 286 17.74 -1.82 6.72
C GLU A 286 19.01 -0.98 6.83
N ALA A 287 20.12 -1.42 6.22
CA ALA A 287 21.37 -0.66 6.23
C ALA A 287 21.24 0.68 5.48
N HIS A 288 20.46 0.73 4.41
CA HIS A 288 20.18 1.95 3.64
C HIS A 288 19.33 2.95 4.44
N PHE A 289 18.25 2.47 5.06
CA PHE A 289 17.33 3.31 5.85
C PHE A 289 17.84 3.61 7.28
N GLY A 290 18.87 2.91 7.75
CA GLY A 290 19.49 3.12 9.07
C GLY A 290 18.62 2.74 10.27
N SER A 291 17.48 2.07 10.05
CA SER A 291 16.55 1.64 11.10
C SER A 291 15.86 0.33 10.72
N PRO A 292 15.34 -0.46 11.69
CA PRO A 292 14.61 -1.69 11.38
C PRO A 292 13.43 -1.44 10.45
N GLN A 293 13.24 -2.34 9.49
CA GLN A 293 12.25 -2.20 8.42
C GLN A 293 11.18 -3.29 8.50
N ASP A 294 9.99 -2.91 8.06
CA ASP A 294 8.88 -3.78 7.71
C ASP A 294 8.73 -3.78 6.18
N ILE A 295 8.91 -4.95 5.56
CA ILE A 295 9.10 -5.09 4.12
C ILE A 295 8.10 -6.11 3.57
N GLU A 296 7.23 -5.65 2.67
CA GLU A 296 6.44 -6.52 1.80
C GLU A 296 7.31 -7.02 0.63
N TRP A 297 7.20 -8.32 0.29
CA TRP A 297 7.96 -8.94 -0.79
C TRP A 297 7.12 -9.96 -1.57
N CYS A 298 7.56 -10.27 -2.79
CA CYS A 298 6.93 -11.22 -3.70
C CYS A 298 7.94 -11.83 -4.69
#